data_AF-A0A496P1I9-F1
#
_entry.id   AF-A0A496P1I9-F1
#
_cell.length_a   1.000
_cell.length_b   1.000
_cell.length_c   1.000
_cell.angle_alpha   90.00
_cell.angle_beta   90.00
_cell.angle_gamma   90.00
#
_symmetry.space_group_name_H-M   'P 1'
#
loop_
_entity.id
_entity.type
_entity.pdbx_description
1 polymer ?
#
loop_
_entity_poly.entity_id
_entity_poly.type
_entity_poly.pdbx_seq_one_letter_code
_entity_poly.pdbx_strand_id
1 'polypeptide(L)'
;MKKSIFKGVLALVLLASCSKDKMILDSMNEYNLAMETKGYHFGDMITFPKEVTDNAESISISFGDKETAILKIDPAFFTLGDNAVTINVRTKSGENLSIDAVINVLSKTPEKELTYEVVAEYPHNAENFVQGFQLEGNTIYGSNGQTGESKVIKYTLGSTTNTAETKLDDEYFGEGSTIVGDKIYQLTWQHRKGFVYDKNTLKKLSEFNYPSRLTEGWGLTYDGKNLILSDGTKNIYFISPDNLQKIVKTISVAGPSEIYEKINELEYHDGFIYANIWQRPYILKINPENGEVVGKIDLTEINKKHSTDADDVLNGIAFKGDNMLITGKNWDKIYEIKVK
;
A
#
# COMPACT_ATOMS: atom_id res chain seq x y z
N MET A 1 -15.30 14.61 -13.38
CA MET A 1 -16.12 13.39 -13.59
C MET A 1 -16.98 13.15 -12.35
N LYS A 2 -18.24 12.73 -12.55
CA LYS A 2 -19.32 12.73 -11.56
C LYS A 2 -19.00 11.78 -10.38
N LYS A 3 -19.04 12.32 -9.15
CA LYS A 3 -19.03 11.53 -7.92
C LYS A 3 -20.29 10.65 -7.90
N SER A 4 -20.10 9.33 -8.03
CA SER A 4 -21.14 8.35 -7.81
C SER A 4 -21.34 8.20 -6.31
N ILE A 5 -22.39 8.83 -5.79
CA ILE A 5 -22.86 8.62 -4.42
C ILE A 5 -23.67 7.33 -4.46
N PHE A 6 -23.11 6.25 -3.91
CA PHE A 6 -23.82 5.01 -3.70
C PHE A 6 -24.85 5.26 -2.58
N LYS A 7 -26.07 5.64 -2.96
CA LYS A 7 -27.20 5.69 -2.02
C LYS A 7 -27.65 4.25 -1.80
N GLY A 8 -27.14 3.62 -0.76
CA GLY A 8 -27.71 2.39 -0.21
C GLY A 8 -29.17 2.65 0.14
N VAL A 9 -30.07 1.86 -0.44
CA VAL A 9 -31.48 1.85 -0.07
C VAL A 9 -31.56 1.19 1.29
N LEU A 10 -31.77 2.00 2.33
CA LEU A 10 -32.11 1.52 3.67
C LEU A 10 -33.54 0.99 3.62
N ALA A 11 -33.69 -0.33 3.48
CA ALA A 11 -34.97 -1.00 3.65
C ALA A 11 -35.37 -0.91 5.12
N LEU A 12 -36.18 0.10 5.45
CA LEU A 12 -36.68 0.34 6.80
C LEU A 12 -37.80 -0.66 7.11
N VAL A 13 -37.45 -1.84 7.60
CA VAL A 13 -38.42 -2.74 8.24
C VAL A 13 -38.66 -2.21 9.66
N LEU A 14 -39.69 -1.36 9.82
CA LEU A 14 -40.18 -0.90 11.11
C LEU A 14 -40.93 -2.03 11.82
N LEU A 15 -40.19 -2.97 12.40
CA LEU A 15 -40.68 -3.67 13.59
C LEU A 15 -40.57 -2.69 14.77
N ALA A 16 -41.56 -2.70 15.66
CA ALA A 16 -41.62 -1.81 16.82
C ALA A 16 -40.46 -2.09 17.79
N SER A 17 -39.28 -1.57 17.45
CA SER A 17 -38.06 -1.63 18.25
C SER A 17 -38.29 -0.87 19.55
N CYS A 18 -37.98 -1.49 20.69
CA CYS A 18 -38.06 -0.83 21.98
C CYS A 18 -37.20 0.44 21.98
N SER A 19 -37.63 1.48 22.70
CA SER A 19 -36.86 2.74 22.81
C SER A 19 -35.40 2.53 23.22
N LYS A 20 -35.11 1.46 23.96
CA LYS A 20 -33.77 1.05 24.37
C LYS A 20 -32.91 0.50 23.24
N ASP A 21 -33.46 -0.30 22.33
CA ASP A 21 -32.68 -0.86 21.22
C ASP A 21 -32.27 0.25 20.26
N LYS A 22 -33.19 1.18 19.96
CA LYS A 22 -32.87 2.39 19.19
C LYS A 22 -31.75 3.21 19.86
N MET A 23 -31.82 3.42 21.17
CA MET A 23 -30.77 4.12 21.92
C MET A 23 -29.41 3.42 21.82
N ILE A 24 -29.37 2.08 21.91
CA ILE A 24 -28.14 1.29 21.73
C ILE A 24 -27.57 1.52 20.33
N LEU A 25 -28.40 1.41 19.29
CA LEU A 25 -27.98 1.59 17.90
C LEU A 25 -27.45 3.00 17.63
N ASP A 26 -28.16 4.03 18.10
CA ASP A 26 -27.75 5.42 17.92
C ASP A 26 -26.40 5.69 18.64
N SER A 27 -26.25 5.22 19.88
CA SER A 27 -25.01 5.36 20.65
C SER A 27 -23.83 4.60 20.02
N MET A 28 -24.07 3.40 19.50
CA MET A 28 -23.05 2.62 18.79
C MET A 28 -22.60 3.31 17.51
N ASN A 29 -23.52 3.87 16.72
CA ASN A 29 -23.18 4.57 15.50
C ASN A 29 -22.30 5.81 15.76
N GLU A 30 -22.64 6.60 16.78
CA GLU A 30 -21.85 7.76 17.18
C GLU A 30 -20.45 7.34 17.68
N TYR A 31 -20.39 6.30 18.52
CA TYR A 31 -19.12 5.73 19.00
C TYR A 31 -18.25 5.22 17.85
N ASN A 32 -18.83 4.47 16.92
CA ASN A 32 -18.10 3.89 15.78
C ASN A 32 -17.51 4.99 14.90
N LEU A 33 -18.28 6.05 14.58
CA LEU A 33 -17.78 7.18 13.79
C LEU A 33 -16.61 7.90 14.49
N ALA A 34 -16.70 8.10 15.81
CA ALA A 34 -15.63 8.72 16.59
C ALA A 34 -14.36 7.83 16.61
N MET A 35 -14.54 6.51 16.79
CA MET A 35 -13.43 5.56 16.87
C MET A 35 -12.83 5.21 15.52
N GLU A 36 -13.57 5.33 14.42
CA GLU A 36 -13.03 5.24 13.07
C GLU A 36 -12.00 6.36 12.85
N THR A 37 -12.26 7.56 13.34
CA THR A 37 -11.31 8.69 13.24
C THR A 37 -10.11 8.53 14.17
N LYS A 38 -10.34 8.08 15.41
CA LYS A 38 -9.29 7.96 16.43
C LYS A 38 -8.37 6.76 16.22
N GLY A 39 -8.94 5.64 15.77
CA GLY A 39 -8.27 4.35 15.72
C GLY A 39 -7.96 3.74 17.09
N TYR A 40 -7.38 2.54 17.06
CA TYR A 40 -6.87 1.81 18.20
C TYR A 40 -5.45 1.31 17.93
N HIS A 41 -4.71 0.98 18.98
CA HIS A 41 -3.44 0.27 18.88
C HIS A 41 -3.59 -1.20 19.30
N PHE A 42 -2.67 -2.05 18.83
CA PHE A 42 -2.60 -3.42 19.34
C PHE A 42 -2.46 -3.46 20.86
N GLY A 43 -3.33 -4.24 21.49
CA GLY A 43 -3.41 -4.40 22.93
C GLY A 43 -4.43 -3.50 23.62
N ASP A 44 -5.00 -2.51 22.92
CA ASP A 44 -6.04 -1.65 23.47
C ASP A 44 -7.33 -2.43 23.77
N MET A 45 -8.04 -1.99 24.80
CA MET A 45 -9.37 -2.50 25.12
C MET A 45 -10.43 -1.67 24.39
N ILE A 46 -11.43 -2.34 23.82
CA ILE A 46 -12.61 -1.69 23.25
C ILE A 46 -13.61 -1.44 24.39
N THR A 47 -13.88 -0.16 24.67
CA THR A 47 -14.77 0.25 25.76
C THR A 47 -16.01 0.93 25.19
N PHE A 48 -17.07 0.16 24.98
CA PHE A 48 -18.35 0.67 24.47
C PHE A 48 -19.02 1.64 25.46
N PRO A 49 -19.89 2.54 24.97
CA PRO A 49 -20.65 3.46 25.82
C PRO A 49 -21.48 2.75 26.90
N LYS A 50 -21.81 3.48 27.98
CA LYS A 50 -22.62 2.93 29.08
C LYS A 50 -24.03 2.58 28.62
N GLU A 51 -24.59 3.36 27.72
CA GLU A 51 -25.88 3.17 27.09
C GLU A 51 -25.99 1.79 26.42
N VAL A 52 -24.87 1.30 25.89
CA VAL A 52 -24.73 -0.05 25.30
C VAL A 52 -24.49 -1.08 26.39
N THR A 53 -23.43 -0.91 27.20
CA THR A 53 -22.99 -1.93 28.16
C THR A 53 -23.98 -2.17 29.31
N ASP A 54 -24.74 -1.14 29.73
CA ASP A 54 -25.77 -1.28 30.76
C ASP A 54 -27.01 -2.06 30.27
N ASN A 55 -27.22 -2.13 28.95
CA ASN A 55 -28.37 -2.81 28.33
C ASN A 55 -27.98 -4.11 27.60
N ALA A 56 -26.69 -4.39 27.44
CA ALA A 56 -26.18 -5.63 26.85
C ALA A 56 -26.10 -6.76 27.89
N GLU A 57 -26.54 -7.95 27.50
CA GLU A 57 -26.23 -9.22 28.18
C GLU A 57 -24.85 -9.73 27.74
N SER A 58 -24.53 -9.61 26.45
CA SER A 58 -23.23 -9.96 25.88
C SER A 58 -22.92 -9.14 24.62
N ILE A 59 -21.63 -8.93 24.37
CA ILE A 59 -21.13 -8.27 23.16
C ILE A 59 -20.04 -9.14 22.54
N SER A 60 -20.08 -9.31 21.23
CA SER A 60 -19.04 -9.97 20.44
C SER A 60 -18.76 -9.20 19.16
N ILE A 61 -17.60 -9.47 18.55
CA ILE A 61 -17.16 -8.85 17.30
C ILE A 61 -16.85 -9.97 16.31
N SER A 62 -17.52 -9.95 15.16
CA SER A 62 -17.26 -10.83 14.03
C SER A 62 -16.36 -10.12 13.01
N PHE A 63 -15.32 -10.80 12.55
CA PHE A 63 -14.41 -10.33 11.50
C PHE A 63 -14.04 -11.47 10.55
N GLY A 64 -14.50 -11.37 9.31
CA GLY A 64 -14.48 -12.51 8.38
C GLY A 64 -15.24 -13.70 8.99
N ASP A 65 -14.59 -14.87 9.01
CA ASP A 65 -15.18 -16.10 9.55
C ASP A 65 -14.92 -16.30 11.05
N LYS A 66 -14.33 -15.31 11.73
CA LYS A 66 -13.97 -15.37 13.16
C LYS A 66 -14.90 -14.51 13.99
N GLU A 67 -15.14 -14.91 15.24
CA GLU A 67 -15.87 -14.10 16.23
C GLU A 67 -15.14 -14.15 17.58
N THR A 68 -15.14 -13.03 18.31
CA THR A 68 -14.54 -12.93 19.65
C THR A 68 -15.44 -12.14 20.60
N ALA A 69 -15.57 -12.61 21.83
CA ALA A 69 -16.13 -11.85 22.95
C ALA A 69 -15.05 -11.09 23.75
N ILE A 70 -13.78 -11.29 23.42
CA ILE A 70 -12.66 -10.58 24.04
C ILE A 70 -12.56 -9.22 23.35
N LEU A 71 -13.00 -8.17 24.05
CA LEU A 71 -13.02 -6.79 23.58
C LEU A 71 -11.63 -6.15 23.64
N LYS A 72 -10.64 -6.78 23.01
CA LYS A 72 -9.24 -6.34 22.93
C LYS A 72 -8.75 -6.41 21.50
N ILE A 73 -7.99 -5.42 21.07
CA ILE A 73 -7.33 -5.40 19.76
C ILE A 73 -6.15 -6.36 19.77
N ASP A 74 -6.42 -7.63 19.46
CA ASP A 74 -5.44 -8.72 19.44
C ASP A 74 -4.97 -8.99 17.99
N PRO A 75 -3.65 -9.04 17.71
CA PRO A 75 -3.12 -9.34 16.37
C PRO A 75 -3.47 -10.75 15.85
N ALA A 76 -3.95 -11.67 16.70
CA ALA A 76 -4.49 -12.96 16.25
C ALA A 76 -5.87 -12.83 15.57
N PHE A 77 -6.57 -11.73 15.84
CA PHE A 77 -7.92 -11.45 15.34
C PHE A 77 -7.93 -10.30 14.33
N PHE A 78 -7.31 -9.16 14.67
CA PHE A 78 -7.28 -7.95 13.84
C PHE A 78 -5.97 -7.79 13.08
N THR A 79 -6.01 -7.07 11.96
CA THR A 79 -4.82 -6.62 11.22
C THR A 79 -4.64 -5.11 11.37
N LEU A 80 -3.46 -4.59 11.03
CA LEU A 80 -3.31 -3.14 10.82
C LEU A 80 -4.28 -2.66 9.72
N GLY A 81 -4.59 -1.37 9.73
CA GLY A 81 -5.50 -0.75 8.78
C GLY A 81 -6.97 -0.84 9.21
N ASP A 82 -7.87 -0.81 8.23
CA ASP A 82 -9.31 -0.88 8.46
C ASP A 82 -9.77 -2.34 8.60
N ASN A 83 -10.47 -2.63 9.69
CA ASN A 83 -11.07 -3.94 9.91
C ASN A 83 -12.58 -3.77 9.83
N ALA A 84 -13.18 -4.14 8.70
CA ALA A 84 -14.62 -4.18 8.56
C ALA A 84 -15.18 -5.33 9.39
N VAL A 85 -15.96 -5.01 10.41
CA VAL A 85 -16.47 -5.96 11.41
C VAL A 85 -17.97 -5.80 11.59
N THR A 86 -18.59 -6.82 12.16
CA THR A 86 -19.96 -6.74 12.68
C THR A 86 -19.89 -6.90 14.20
N ILE A 87 -20.40 -5.91 14.92
CA ILE A 87 -20.53 -5.92 16.38
C ILE A 87 -21.89 -6.48 16.71
N ASN A 88 -21.93 -7.61 17.42
CA ASN A 88 -23.16 -8.27 17.83
C ASN A 88 -23.43 -7.99 19.30
N VAL A 89 -24.63 -7.52 19.61
CA VAL A 89 -25.09 -7.22 20.96
C VAL A 89 -26.33 -8.05 21.24
N ARG A 90 -26.24 -8.96 22.20
CA ARG A 90 -27.42 -9.58 22.80
C ARG A 90 -27.89 -8.69 23.93
N THR A 91 -29.09 -8.16 23.84
CA THR A 91 -29.65 -7.25 24.85
C THR A 91 -30.19 -8.02 26.04
N LYS A 92 -30.29 -7.36 27.21
CA LYS A 92 -30.92 -7.93 28.41
C LYS A 92 -32.42 -8.24 28.23
N SER A 93 -33.07 -7.68 27.21
CA SER A 93 -34.44 -8.02 26.83
C SER A 93 -34.53 -9.25 25.91
N GLY A 94 -33.39 -9.82 25.50
CA GLY A 94 -33.31 -11.02 24.67
C GLY A 94 -33.22 -10.76 23.17
N GLU A 95 -33.16 -9.50 22.73
CA GLU A 95 -32.99 -9.13 21.32
C GLU A 95 -31.54 -9.26 20.87
N ASN A 96 -31.33 -9.55 19.59
CA ASN A 96 -30.01 -9.57 18.97
C ASN A 96 -29.88 -8.40 18.00
N LEU A 97 -28.92 -7.53 18.25
CA LEU A 97 -28.59 -6.38 17.40
C LEU A 97 -27.25 -6.65 16.73
N SER A 98 -27.16 -6.37 15.43
CA SER A 98 -25.91 -6.45 14.66
C SER A 98 -25.63 -5.08 14.04
N ILE A 99 -24.42 -4.57 14.26
CA ILE A 99 -23.99 -3.25 13.81
C ILE A 99 -22.70 -3.41 13.01
N ASP A 100 -22.72 -3.03 11.74
CA ASP A 100 -21.51 -2.97 10.93
C ASP A 100 -20.66 -1.77 11.36
N ALA A 101 -19.35 -1.99 11.46
CA ALA A 101 -18.39 -0.99 11.90
C ALA A 101 -17.05 -1.18 11.19
N VAL A 102 -16.20 -0.16 11.26
CA VAL A 102 -14.80 -0.23 10.86
C VAL A 102 -13.93 0.04 12.08
N ILE A 103 -13.12 -0.93 12.46
CA ILE A 103 -12.11 -0.78 13.51
C ILE A 103 -10.77 -0.48 12.84
N ASN A 104 -10.34 0.77 12.90
CA ASN A 104 -9.03 1.19 12.42
C ASN A 104 -7.96 0.85 13.44
N VAL A 105 -6.98 0.05 13.05
CA VAL A 105 -5.87 -0.40 13.91
C VAL A 105 -4.55 0.18 13.40
N LEU A 106 -3.88 0.88 14.31
CA LEU A 106 -2.60 1.57 14.14
C LEU A 106 -1.48 0.76 14.80
N SER A 107 -0.24 1.00 14.37
CA SER A 107 0.92 0.41 15.02
C SER A 107 1.11 0.99 16.42
N LYS A 108 1.43 0.16 17.41
CA LYS A 108 1.77 0.67 18.74
C LYS A 108 3.16 1.30 18.79
N THR A 109 4.08 0.84 17.95
CA THR A 109 5.48 1.29 17.98
C THR A 109 5.61 2.59 17.19
N PRO A 110 6.22 3.63 17.78
CA PRO A 110 6.60 4.80 16.99
C PRO A 110 7.59 4.41 15.90
N GLU A 111 7.32 4.87 14.67
CA GLU A 111 8.27 4.78 13.58
C GLU A 111 9.51 5.63 13.88
N LYS A 112 10.69 5.13 13.50
CA LYS A 112 11.94 5.87 13.67
C LYS A 112 12.10 6.87 12.54
N GLU A 113 12.43 8.12 12.88
CA GLU A 113 12.96 9.07 11.90
C GLU A 113 14.37 8.64 11.51
N LEU A 114 14.54 8.20 10.27
CA LEU A 114 15.80 7.74 9.71
C LEU A 114 16.45 8.90 8.99
N THR A 115 17.70 9.20 9.37
CA THR A 115 18.46 10.27 8.72
C THR A 115 19.28 9.70 7.56
N TYR A 116 19.80 10.56 6.69
CA TYR A 116 20.62 10.12 5.57
C TYR A 116 21.74 11.09 5.27
N GLU A 117 22.69 10.62 4.48
CA GLU A 117 23.75 11.41 3.85
C GLU A 117 23.78 11.08 2.36
N VAL A 118 23.78 12.11 1.51
CA VAL A 118 24.02 11.94 0.08
C VAL A 118 25.51 11.63 -0.11
N VAL A 119 25.81 10.45 -0.64
CA VAL A 119 27.20 9.99 -0.84
C VAL A 119 27.63 10.03 -2.30
N ALA A 120 26.68 10.02 -3.24
CA ALA A 120 26.93 10.25 -4.66
C ALA A 120 25.69 10.77 -5.38
N GLU A 121 25.91 11.37 -6.55
CA GLU A 121 24.87 11.75 -7.50
C GLU A 121 25.24 11.20 -8.88
N TYR A 122 24.24 10.72 -9.63
CA TYR A 122 24.39 10.22 -10.99
C TYR A 122 23.41 10.96 -11.92
N PRO A 123 23.76 11.20 -13.19
CA PRO A 123 22.82 11.76 -14.15
C PRO A 123 21.65 10.80 -14.40
N HIS A 124 20.47 11.37 -14.60
CA HIS A 124 19.25 10.67 -14.98
C HIS A 124 18.61 11.38 -16.18
N ASN A 125 17.93 10.64 -17.05
CA ASN A 125 17.21 11.26 -18.17
C ASN A 125 15.90 11.86 -17.64
N ALA A 126 15.77 13.19 -17.72
CA ALA A 126 14.57 13.92 -17.28
C ALA A 126 13.32 13.62 -18.13
N GLU A 127 13.45 12.91 -19.26
CA GLU A 127 12.29 12.39 -20.02
C GLU A 127 11.72 11.09 -19.41
N ASN A 128 12.38 10.51 -18.40
CA ASN A 128 11.90 9.30 -17.74
C ASN A 128 10.88 9.64 -16.65
N PHE A 129 9.61 9.37 -16.93
CA PHE A 129 8.56 9.36 -15.93
C PHE A 129 8.59 8.03 -15.13
N VAL A 130 9.49 7.96 -14.15
CA VAL A 130 9.82 6.74 -13.40
C VAL A 130 8.61 6.19 -12.65
N GLN A 131 8.27 4.94 -12.91
CA GLN A 131 7.23 4.19 -12.19
C GLN A 131 7.75 2.88 -11.57
N GLY A 132 8.86 2.34 -12.08
CA GLY A 132 9.60 1.25 -11.44
C GLY A 132 11.10 1.44 -11.64
N PHE A 133 11.90 1.14 -10.63
CA PHE A 133 13.33 1.42 -10.64
C PHE A 133 14.11 0.34 -9.90
N GLN A 134 14.97 -0.40 -10.58
CA GLN A 134 15.79 -1.45 -9.96
C GLN A 134 17.23 -1.41 -10.42
N LEU A 135 18.12 -1.91 -9.55
CA LEU A 135 19.54 -2.06 -9.83
C LEU A 135 19.93 -3.54 -9.72
N GLU A 136 20.60 -4.07 -10.75
CA GLU A 136 21.34 -5.32 -10.64
C GLU A 136 22.79 -5.09 -11.09
N GLY A 137 23.73 -5.26 -10.17
CA GLY A 137 25.13 -4.88 -10.39
C GLY A 137 25.28 -3.37 -10.62
N ASN A 138 25.61 -2.97 -11.85
CA ASN A 138 25.69 -1.56 -12.25
C ASN A 138 24.68 -1.20 -13.35
N THR A 139 23.70 -2.06 -13.59
CA THR A 139 22.66 -1.87 -14.60
C THR A 139 21.36 -1.47 -13.91
N ILE A 140 20.83 -0.32 -14.32
CA ILE A 140 19.48 0.10 -13.97
C ILE A 140 18.50 -0.56 -14.93
N TYR A 141 17.42 -1.08 -14.36
CA TYR A 141 16.23 -1.52 -15.05
C TYR A 141 15.10 -0.58 -14.64
N GLY A 142 14.53 0.11 -15.61
CA GLY A 142 13.50 1.12 -15.38
C GLY A 142 12.20 0.75 -16.06
N SER A 143 11.09 1.13 -15.43
CA SER A 143 9.78 1.21 -16.06
C SER A 143 9.35 2.67 -16.07
N ASN A 144 9.08 3.19 -17.26
CA ASN A 144 8.58 4.53 -17.45
C ASN A 144 7.12 4.49 -17.87
N GLY A 145 6.30 5.34 -17.26
CA GLY A 145 4.88 5.44 -17.54
C GLY A 145 4.52 6.77 -18.18
N GLN A 146 3.98 6.76 -19.38
CA GLN A 146 3.26 7.89 -19.96
C GLN A 146 2.35 7.40 -21.09
N THR A 147 1.20 8.04 -21.28
CA THR A 147 0.25 7.66 -22.34
C THR A 147 0.94 7.69 -23.70
N GLY A 148 0.98 6.57 -24.43
CA GLY A 148 1.65 6.47 -25.73
C GLY A 148 3.19 6.39 -25.71
N GLU A 149 3.82 6.47 -24.53
CA GLU A 149 5.29 6.55 -24.40
C GLU A 149 5.86 5.54 -23.38
N SER A 150 4.99 4.79 -22.71
CA SER A 150 5.38 3.82 -21.68
C SER A 150 6.34 2.77 -22.23
N LYS A 151 7.37 2.43 -21.45
CA LYS A 151 8.44 1.52 -21.88
C LYS A 151 9.17 0.90 -20.69
N VAL A 152 9.70 -0.30 -20.90
CA VAL A 152 10.76 -0.85 -20.07
C VAL A 152 12.11 -0.49 -20.68
N ILE A 153 13.05 -0.06 -19.85
CA ILE A 153 14.38 0.41 -20.27
C ILE A 153 15.47 -0.28 -19.44
N LYS A 154 16.68 -0.32 -19.98
CA LYS A 154 17.86 -0.64 -19.19
C LYS A 154 19.08 0.17 -19.62
N TYR A 155 19.87 0.60 -18.66
CA TYR A 155 21.06 1.42 -18.89
C TYR A 155 22.08 1.24 -17.77
N THR A 156 23.31 1.71 -17.99
CA THR A 156 24.36 1.67 -16.98
C THR A 156 24.19 2.84 -16.01
N LEU A 157 24.23 2.59 -14.69
CA LEU A 157 24.24 3.66 -13.70
C LEU A 157 25.37 4.66 -13.99
N GLY A 158 25.02 5.96 -14.03
CA GLY A 158 25.93 7.02 -14.47
C GLY A 158 25.81 7.41 -15.96
N SER A 159 24.96 6.72 -16.73
CA SER A 159 24.61 7.07 -18.10
C SER A 159 23.13 7.48 -18.20
N THR A 160 22.80 8.32 -19.16
CA THR A 160 21.40 8.67 -19.54
C THR A 160 20.95 7.96 -20.82
N THR A 161 21.81 7.14 -21.42
CA THR A 161 21.53 6.46 -22.69
C THR A 161 21.08 5.03 -22.45
N ASN A 162 19.91 4.69 -22.97
CA ASN A 162 19.38 3.33 -22.91
C ASN A 162 20.27 2.37 -23.71
N THR A 163 20.67 1.27 -23.06
CA THR A 163 21.37 0.16 -23.73
C THR A 163 20.40 -0.82 -24.37
N ALA A 164 19.16 -0.88 -23.87
CA ALA A 164 18.01 -1.44 -24.56
C ALA A 164 16.74 -0.79 -24.03
N GLU A 165 15.69 -0.82 -24.83
CA GLU A 165 14.34 -0.44 -24.44
C GLU A 165 13.31 -1.26 -25.19
N THR A 166 12.11 -1.39 -24.63
CA THR A 166 10.96 -1.98 -25.29
C THR A 166 9.73 -1.17 -24.93
N LYS A 167 9.12 -0.58 -25.96
CA LYS A 167 7.91 0.23 -25.85
C LYS A 167 6.69 -0.67 -25.61
N LEU A 168 5.78 -0.20 -24.74
CA LEU A 168 4.44 -0.77 -24.57
C LEU A 168 3.50 -0.25 -25.65
N ASP A 169 2.47 -1.02 -25.99
CA ASP A 169 1.42 -0.54 -26.90
C ASP A 169 0.77 0.73 -26.30
N ASP A 170 0.39 1.68 -27.16
CA ASP A 170 0.03 3.05 -26.77
C ASP A 170 -1.15 3.15 -25.79
N GLU A 171 -2.00 2.12 -25.74
CA GLU A 171 -3.12 2.02 -24.80
C GLU A 171 -2.64 1.82 -23.35
N TYR A 172 -1.49 1.19 -23.12
CA TYR A 172 -1.03 0.83 -21.79
C TYR A 172 -0.18 1.92 -21.16
N PHE A 173 -0.56 2.31 -19.95
CA PHE A 173 0.28 3.10 -19.06
C PHE A 173 1.10 2.17 -18.17
N GLY A 174 2.43 2.15 -18.35
CA GLY A 174 3.36 1.31 -17.61
C GLY A 174 3.60 1.81 -16.19
N GLU A 175 3.68 0.88 -15.24
CA GLU A 175 3.86 1.15 -13.81
C GLU A 175 5.04 0.34 -13.25
N GLY A 176 5.08 0.05 -11.96
CA GLY A 176 6.17 -0.66 -11.27
C GLY A 176 6.61 -1.95 -11.95
N SER A 177 7.90 -2.24 -11.80
CA SER A 177 8.52 -3.43 -12.39
C SER A 177 9.56 -4.04 -11.47
N THR A 178 9.68 -5.36 -11.49
CA THR A 178 10.71 -6.08 -10.73
C THR A 178 11.37 -7.18 -11.55
N ILE A 179 12.61 -7.50 -11.17
CA ILE A 179 13.39 -8.61 -11.68
C ILE A 179 13.06 -9.87 -10.87
N VAL A 180 12.86 -10.98 -11.58
CA VAL A 180 12.77 -12.33 -11.01
C VAL A 180 13.60 -13.27 -11.87
N GLY A 181 14.80 -13.63 -11.40
CA GLY A 181 15.74 -14.45 -12.17
C GLY A 181 16.18 -13.77 -13.47
N ASP A 182 15.84 -14.37 -14.61
CA ASP A 182 16.15 -13.88 -15.96
C ASP A 182 15.02 -13.04 -16.57
N LYS A 183 13.98 -12.71 -15.81
CA LYS A 183 12.79 -11.99 -16.27
C LYS A 183 12.60 -10.67 -15.57
N ILE A 184 11.91 -9.76 -16.26
CA ILE A 184 11.34 -8.54 -15.70
C ILE A 184 9.82 -8.65 -15.78
N TYR A 185 9.15 -8.38 -14.67
CA TYR A 185 7.70 -8.25 -14.60
C TYR A 185 7.38 -6.76 -14.53
N GLN A 186 6.48 -6.27 -15.38
CA GLN A 186 6.04 -4.88 -15.40
C GLN A 186 4.52 -4.82 -15.24
N LEU A 187 4.05 -3.91 -14.39
CA LEU A 187 2.65 -3.59 -14.20
C LEU A 187 2.18 -2.54 -15.21
N THR A 188 0.87 -2.48 -15.40
CA THR A 188 0.15 -1.31 -15.91
C THR A 188 -0.75 -0.71 -14.85
N TRP A 189 -1.12 0.56 -15.04
CA TRP A 189 -1.96 1.30 -14.10
C TRP A 189 -3.37 0.73 -13.99
N GLN A 190 -4.26 1.02 -14.94
CA GLN A 190 -5.71 0.69 -14.84
C GLN A 190 -6.16 -0.49 -15.70
N HIS A 191 -5.26 -1.06 -16.51
CA HIS A 191 -5.62 -2.07 -17.51
C HIS A 191 -5.69 -3.48 -16.94
N ARG A 192 -5.29 -3.68 -15.67
CA ARG A 192 -5.28 -4.98 -14.97
C ARG A 192 -4.48 -6.06 -15.71
N LYS A 193 -3.46 -5.61 -16.44
CA LYS A 193 -2.58 -6.41 -17.27
C LYS A 193 -1.13 -6.12 -16.87
N GLY A 194 -0.30 -7.14 -16.87
CA GLY A 194 1.13 -7.01 -16.72
C GLY A 194 1.87 -7.75 -17.83
N PHE A 195 3.14 -7.43 -17.97
CA PHE A 195 4.00 -7.93 -19.04
C PHE A 195 5.25 -8.56 -18.45
N VAL A 196 5.74 -9.60 -19.12
CA VAL A 196 6.98 -10.29 -18.75
C VAL A 196 7.96 -10.13 -19.89
N TYR A 197 9.19 -9.75 -19.57
CA TYR A 197 10.27 -9.52 -20.52
C TYR A 197 11.48 -10.38 -20.20
N ASP A 198 12.25 -10.74 -21.21
CA ASP A 198 13.60 -11.27 -21.03
C ASP A 198 14.51 -10.14 -20.52
N LYS A 199 15.15 -10.32 -19.36
CA LYS A 199 15.98 -9.28 -18.72
C LYS A 199 17.18 -8.85 -19.58
N ASN A 200 17.71 -9.76 -20.38
CA ASN A 200 18.92 -9.52 -21.17
C ASN A 200 18.64 -8.71 -22.45
N THR A 201 17.48 -8.89 -23.06
CA THR A 201 17.12 -8.29 -24.35
C THR A 201 15.97 -7.29 -24.27
N LEU A 202 15.24 -7.28 -23.14
CA LEU A 202 13.97 -6.61 -22.92
C LEU A 202 12.85 -7.04 -23.87
N LYS A 203 13.00 -8.15 -24.61
CA LYS A 203 11.94 -8.65 -25.47
C LYS A 203 10.77 -9.17 -24.64
N LYS A 204 9.55 -8.75 -25.00
CA LYS A 204 8.32 -9.27 -24.40
C LYS A 204 8.23 -10.79 -24.61
N LEU A 205 8.08 -11.52 -23.51
CA LEU A 205 7.92 -12.97 -23.46
C LEU A 205 6.46 -13.38 -23.34
N SER A 206 5.72 -12.72 -22.44
CA SER A 206 4.33 -13.05 -22.16
C SER A 206 3.60 -11.89 -21.48
N GLU A 207 2.32 -12.09 -21.24
CA GLU A 207 1.43 -11.15 -20.57
C GLU A 207 0.67 -11.91 -19.48
N PHE A 208 0.19 -11.20 -18.46
CA PHE A 208 -0.62 -11.77 -17.40
C PHE A 208 -1.72 -10.81 -16.97
N ASN A 209 -2.81 -11.34 -16.44
CA ASN A 209 -3.85 -10.54 -15.80
C ASN A 209 -3.56 -10.43 -14.31
N TYR A 210 -4.07 -9.39 -13.67
CA TYR A 210 -4.00 -9.26 -12.22
C TYR A 210 -5.00 -10.20 -11.53
N PRO A 211 -4.75 -10.57 -10.26
CA PRO A 211 -5.78 -11.13 -9.39
C PRO A 211 -7.06 -10.29 -9.44
N SER A 212 -8.23 -10.96 -9.37
CA SER A 212 -9.52 -10.29 -9.55
C SER A 212 -9.78 -9.13 -8.57
N ARG A 213 -9.18 -9.19 -7.38
CA ARG A 213 -9.29 -8.17 -6.32
C ARG A 213 -8.50 -6.89 -6.60
N LEU A 214 -7.53 -6.93 -7.52
CA LEU A 214 -6.71 -5.77 -7.88
C LEU A 214 -7.29 -5.08 -9.11
N THR A 215 -7.55 -3.78 -8.97
CA THR A 215 -8.07 -2.92 -10.03
C THR A 215 -7.00 -2.04 -10.64
N GLU A 216 -5.96 -1.71 -9.88
CA GLU A 216 -4.79 -0.97 -10.35
C GLU A 216 -3.49 -1.71 -9.98
N GLY A 217 -2.37 -1.30 -10.58
CA GLY A 217 -1.02 -1.71 -10.19
C GLY A 217 -0.10 -0.51 -10.20
N TRP A 218 0.64 -0.29 -9.12
CA TRP A 218 1.49 0.89 -8.91
C TRP A 218 2.95 0.45 -8.74
N GLY A 219 3.38 0.03 -7.56
CA GLY A 219 4.73 -0.48 -7.32
C GLY A 219 4.84 -2.00 -7.42
N LEU A 220 6.03 -2.51 -7.76
CA LEU A 220 6.32 -3.93 -7.80
C LEU A 220 7.76 -4.21 -7.39
N THR A 221 7.97 -5.10 -6.42
CA THR A 221 9.29 -5.63 -6.03
C THR A 221 9.22 -7.15 -5.78
N TYR A 222 10.31 -7.78 -5.38
CA TYR A 222 10.40 -9.23 -5.17
C TYR A 222 11.22 -9.57 -3.92
N ASP A 223 10.64 -10.36 -3.00
CA ASP A 223 11.30 -10.75 -1.74
C ASP A 223 12.19 -12.01 -1.85
N GLY A 224 12.45 -12.49 -3.07
CA GLY A 224 13.09 -13.79 -3.30
C GLY A 224 12.12 -14.98 -3.32
N LYS A 225 10.83 -14.75 -3.04
CA LYS A 225 9.78 -15.79 -3.02
C LYS A 225 8.47 -15.34 -3.71
N ASN A 226 7.97 -14.16 -3.39
CA ASN A 226 6.72 -13.58 -3.86
C ASN A 226 6.99 -12.24 -4.53
N LEU A 227 6.22 -11.94 -5.58
CA LEU A 227 6.06 -10.58 -6.06
C LEU A 227 5.30 -9.77 -5.00
N ILE A 228 5.74 -8.55 -4.75
CA ILE A 228 5.11 -7.63 -3.79
C ILE A 228 4.59 -6.43 -4.56
N LEU A 229 3.29 -6.21 -4.54
CA LEU A 229 2.59 -5.22 -5.34
C LEU A 229 1.87 -4.21 -4.45
N SER A 230 1.95 -2.93 -4.81
CA SER A 230 1.06 -1.87 -4.32
C SER A 230 0.11 -1.43 -5.43
N ASP A 231 -1.04 -0.89 -5.04
CA ASP A 231 -2.10 -0.43 -5.96
C ASP A 231 -2.58 0.99 -5.66
N GLY A 232 -1.78 1.77 -4.93
CA GLY A 232 -2.15 3.11 -4.48
C GLY A 232 -3.10 3.14 -3.27
N THR A 233 -3.61 1.99 -2.82
CA THR A 233 -4.30 1.90 -1.53
C THR A 233 -3.29 1.80 -0.38
N LYS A 234 -3.78 1.50 0.83
CA LYS A 234 -2.98 1.15 1.99
C LYS A 234 -2.48 -0.29 2.01
N ASN A 235 -2.94 -1.12 1.08
CA ASN A 235 -2.65 -2.53 1.06
C ASN A 235 -1.42 -2.84 0.23
N ILE A 236 -0.65 -3.81 0.69
CA ILE A 236 0.43 -4.45 -0.06
C ILE A 236 0.07 -5.94 -0.23
N TYR A 237 0.22 -6.43 -1.45
CA TYR A 237 -0.20 -7.76 -1.86
C TYR A 237 1.01 -8.60 -2.25
N PHE A 238 1.10 -9.79 -1.68
CA PHE A 238 2.13 -10.77 -2.01
C PHE A 238 1.51 -11.76 -3.00
N ILE A 239 2.11 -11.90 -4.16
CA ILE A 239 1.61 -12.69 -5.29
C ILE A 239 2.64 -13.78 -5.62
N SER A 240 2.15 -15.00 -5.81
CA SER A 240 3.00 -16.14 -6.18
C SER A 240 3.51 -15.97 -7.63
N PRO A 241 4.83 -16.01 -7.90
CA PRO A 241 5.34 -15.91 -9.27
C PRO A 241 4.90 -17.11 -10.14
N ASP A 242 4.68 -18.28 -9.53
CA ASP A 242 4.19 -19.49 -10.21
C ASP A 242 2.71 -19.43 -10.60
N ASN A 243 1.93 -18.56 -9.93
CA ASN A 243 0.52 -18.34 -10.21
C ASN A 243 0.15 -16.90 -9.88
N LEU A 244 0.21 -16.05 -10.90
CA LEU A 244 0.00 -14.60 -10.78
C LEU A 244 -1.44 -14.22 -10.41
N GLN A 245 -2.37 -15.17 -10.33
CA GLN A 245 -3.73 -14.95 -9.83
C GLN A 245 -3.85 -15.20 -8.32
N LYS A 246 -2.84 -15.81 -7.69
CA LYS A 246 -2.86 -16.20 -6.28
C LYS A 246 -2.20 -15.14 -5.41
N ILE A 247 -3.03 -14.39 -4.69
CA ILE A 247 -2.58 -13.57 -3.55
C ILE A 247 -2.31 -14.52 -2.38
N VAL A 248 -1.07 -14.56 -1.90
CA VAL A 248 -0.65 -15.40 -0.77
C VAL A 248 -0.83 -14.71 0.57
N LYS A 249 -0.75 -13.37 0.57
CA LYS A 249 -0.81 -12.53 1.76
C LYS A 249 -1.20 -11.12 1.36
N THR A 250 -1.93 -10.45 2.24
CA THR A 250 -2.18 -9.01 2.16
C THR A 250 -1.85 -8.41 3.52
N ILE A 251 -1.17 -7.27 3.54
CA ILE A 251 -0.92 -6.46 4.73
C ILE A 251 -1.41 -5.04 4.46
N SER A 252 -1.86 -4.34 5.50
CA SER A 252 -2.16 -2.91 5.43
C SER A 252 -1.04 -2.13 6.10
N VAL A 253 -0.64 -1.00 5.52
CA VAL A 253 0.47 -0.20 6.05
C VAL A 253 -0.04 0.84 7.04
N ALA A 254 0.47 0.79 8.28
CA ALA A 254 0.09 1.74 9.32
C ALA A 254 1.27 2.07 10.25
N GLY A 255 1.32 3.34 10.63
CA GLY A 255 2.18 3.88 11.69
C GLY A 255 1.39 4.08 12.98
N PRO A 256 1.95 4.81 13.96
CA PRO A 256 1.32 5.05 15.26
C PRO A 256 0.15 6.03 15.24
N SER A 257 0.09 6.90 14.24
CA SER A 257 -0.91 7.97 14.17
C SER A 257 -1.72 7.98 12.88
N GLU A 258 -1.32 7.20 11.87
CA GLU A 258 -2.00 7.17 10.58
C GLU A 258 -1.89 5.81 9.91
N ILE A 259 -2.89 5.52 9.08
CA ILE A 259 -2.86 4.46 8.08
C ILE A 259 -2.37 5.11 6.78
N TYR A 260 -1.32 4.54 6.19
CA TYR A 260 -0.71 5.12 5.00
C TYR A 260 -1.44 4.66 3.74
N GLU A 261 -1.89 5.60 2.92
CA GLU A 261 -2.45 5.36 1.60
C GLU A 261 -1.50 5.87 0.50
N LYS A 262 -1.86 5.69 -0.78
CA LYS A 262 -1.05 6.13 -1.93
C LYS A 262 0.34 5.49 -1.95
N ILE A 263 0.44 4.25 -1.50
CA ILE A 263 1.66 3.46 -1.58
C ILE A 263 1.98 3.25 -3.05
N ASN A 264 3.14 3.74 -3.47
CA ASN A 264 3.56 3.76 -4.86
C ASN A 264 4.72 2.79 -5.07
N GLU A 265 5.83 3.25 -5.66
CA GLU A 265 6.99 2.41 -5.96
C GLU A 265 7.54 1.72 -4.69
N LEU A 266 7.97 0.46 -4.87
CA LEU A 266 8.39 -0.44 -3.81
C LEU A 266 9.78 -1.00 -4.10
N GLU A 267 10.56 -1.22 -3.05
CA GLU A 267 11.78 -2.02 -3.12
C GLU A 267 11.96 -2.89 -1.89
N TYR A 268 12.22 -4.18 -2.08
CA TYR A 268 12.51 -5.11 -0.98
C TYR A 268 14.01 -5.21 -0.74
N HIS A 269 14.46 -4.89 0.46
CA HIS A 269 15.87 -4.94 0.81
C HIS A 269 16.05 -5.24 2.30
N ASP A 270 16.98 -6.15 2.62
CA ASP A 270 17.35 -6.55 3.97
C ASP A 270 16.15 -6.87 4.89
N GLY A 271 15.16 -7.58 4.36
CA GLY A 271 14.00 -8.02 5.13
C GLY A 271 12.87 -7.00 5.24
N PHE A 272 13.00 -5.81 4.64
CA PHE A 272 12.01 -4.74 4.71
C PHE A 272 11.52 -4.34 3.31
N ILE A 273 10.30 -3.81 3.27
CA ILE A 273 9.77 -3.12 2.09
C ILE A 273 10.02 -1.63 2.28
N TYR A 274 10.69 -1.01 1.33
CA TYR A 274 10.78 0.44 1.21
C TYR A 274 9.72 0.90 0.22
N ALA A 275 8.98 1.96 0.55
CA ALA A 275 7.89 2.43 -0.28
C ALA A 275 7.88 3.94 -0.41
N ASN A 276 7.75 4.43 -1.64
CA ASN A 276 7.34 5.81 -1.88
C ASN A 276 5.85 5.97 -1.55
N ILE A 277 5.48 7.13 -1.00
CA ILE A 277 4.09 7.54 -0.88
C ILE A 277 3.85 8.66 -1.89
N TRP A 278 2.92 8.46 -2.82
CA TRP A 278 2.71 9.41 -3.92
C TRP A 278 2.29 10.79 -3.39
N GLN A 279 2.96 11.85 -3.89
CA GLN A 279 2.83 13.24 -3.43
C GLN A 279 3.29 13.49 -1.99
N ARG A 280 4.15 12.62 -1.45
CA ARG A 280 4.82 12.84 -0.17
C ARG A 280 6.32 12.70 -0.35
N PRO A 281 7.12 13.64 0.18
CA PRO A 281 8.56 13.63 -0.01
C PRO A 281 9.27 12.75 1.00
N TYR A 282 8.73 11.55 1.29
CA TYR A 282 9.36 10.61 2.21
C TYR A 282 9.24 9.17 1.70
N ILE A 283 10.12 8.31 2.21
CA ILE A 283 10.08 6.85 2.01
C ILE A 283 9.77 6.18 3.35
N LEU A 284 8.87 5.21 3.33
CA LEU A 284 8.57 4.38 4.48
C LEU A 284 9.44 3.12 4.46
N LYS A 285 9.88 2.67 5.64
CA LYS A 285 10.45 1.35 5.88
C LYS A 285 9.42 0.50 6.60
N ILE A 286 8.92 -0.53 5.92
CA ILE A 286 7.74 -1.30 6.31
C ILE A 286 8.15 -2.73 6.63
N ASN A 287 7.67 -3.25 7.76
CA ASN A 287 7.79 -4.65 8.11
C ASN A 287 6.84 -5.49 7.23
N PRO A 288 7.36 -6.38 6.36
CA PRO A 288 6.53 -7.21 5.47
C PRO A 288 5.69 -8.24 6.24
N GLU A 289 6.00 -8.51 7.51
CA GLU A 289 5.25 -9.49 8.32
C GLU A 289 3.85 -8.99 8.67
N ASN A 290 3.68 -7.70 8.97
CA ASN A 290 2.44 -7.16 9.50
C ASN A 290 2.00 -5.81 8.90
N GLY A 291 2.85 -5.13 8.13
CA GLY A 291 2.58 -3.80 7.56
C GLY A 291 2.95 -2.63 8.49
N GLU A 292 3.60 -2.90 9.60
CA GLU A 292 4.05 -1.85 10.52
C GLU A 292 5.14 -0.99 9.89
N VAL A 293 4.96 0.33 9.95
CA VAL A 293 6.02 1.28 9.59
C VAL A 293 7.01 1.36 10.74
N VAL A 294 8.23 0.88 10.49
CA VAL A 294 9.31 0.86 11.50
C VAL A 294 10.28 2.04 11.33
N GLY A 295 10.22 2.73 10.19
CA GLY A 295 10.96 3.96 9.98
C GLY A 295 10.47 4.78 8.80
N LYS A 296 10.86 6.05 8.79
CA LYS A 296 10.51 7.04 7.77
C LYS A 296 11.76 7.84 7.43
N ILE A 297 12.00 8.07 6.13
CA ILE A 297 13.12 8.86 5.61
C ILE A 297 12.52 10.11 4.97
N ASP A 298 12.69 11.28 5.58
CA ASP A 298 12.23 12.56 5.03
C ASP A 298 13.20 13.10 3.98
N LEU A 299 12.76 13.15 2.72
CA LEU A 299 13.53 13.58 1.55
C LEU A 299 13.06 14.95 1.02
N THR A 300 12.38 15.75 1.84
CA THR A 300 11.85 17.07 1.49
C THR A 300 12.88 17.97 0.81
N GLU A 301 14.10 18.04 1.35
CA GLU A 301 15.15 18.92 0.81
C GLU A 301 15.73 18.46 -0.52
N ILE A 302 15.71 17.15 -0.81
CA ILE A 302 16.08 16.62 -2.13
C ILE A 302 14.93 16.88 -3.11
N ASN A 303 13.70 16.53 -2.73
CA ASN A 303 12.53 16.63 -3.59
C ASN A 303 12.28 18.07 -4.08
N LYS A 304 12.46 19.08 -3.21
CA LYS A 304 12.33 20.51 -3.55
C LYS A 304 13.24 20.98 -4.70
N LYS A 305 14.35 20.29 -4.96
CA LYS A 305 15.29 20.63 -6.05
C LYS A 305 14.74 20.29 -7.44
N HIS A 306 13.72 19.43 -7.50
CA HIS A 306 13.18 18.86 -8.73
C HIS A 306 11.68 19.10 -8.93
N SER A 307 10.96 19.61 -7.92
CA SER A 307 9.52 19.86 -8.01
C SER A 307 9.21 21.08 -8.89
N THR A 308 9.44 20.94 -10.20
CA THR A 308 9.16 21.95 -11.22
C THR A 308 7.71 21.89 -11.70
N ASP A 309 7.10 20.71 -11.70
CA ASP A 309 5.67 20.47 -11.95
C ASP A 309 5.06 19.64 -10.79
N ALA A 310 3.73 19.57 -10.74
CA ALA A 310 2.96 18.84 -9.74
C ALA A 310 3.22 17.33 -9.75
N ASP A 311 3.60 16.77 -10.90
CA ASP A 311 3.88 15.34 -11.06
C ASP A 311 5.39 14.99 -11.02
N ASP A 312 6.28 15.99 -10.87
CA ASP A 312 7.73 15.80 -10.73
C ASP A 312 8.09 15.40 -9.28
N VAL A 313 7.53 14.28 -8.85
CA VAL A 313 7.61 13.80 -7.47
C VAL A 313 8.64 12.69 -7.31
N LEU A 314 9.18 12.59 -6.09
CA LEU A 314 9.94 11.43 -5.61
C LEU A 314 9.22 10.12 -5.95
N ASN A 315 9.88 9.25 -6.72
CA ASN A 315 9.39 7.93 -7.10
C ASN A 315 10.54 7.10 -7.72
N GLY A 316 10.80 5.91 -7.18
CA GLY A 316 11.87 5.02 -7.62
C GLY A 316 12.91 4.81 -6.53
N ILE A 317 13.05 3.55 -6.09
CA ILE A 317 13.93 3.12 -5.01
C ILE A 317 14.69 1.89 -5.47
N ALA A 318 16.01 1.90 -5.37
CA ALA A 318 16.84 0.71 -5.56
C ALA A 318 17.93 0.66 -4.49
N PHE A 319 18.67 -0.44 -4.40
CA PHE A 319 19.80 -0.56 -3.48
C PHE A 319 21.10 -0.94 -4.18
N LYS A 320 22.19 -0.30 -3.77
CA LYS A 320 23.58 -0.54 -4.19
C LYS A 320 24.41 -0.91 -2.97
N GLY A 321 24.47 -2.22 -2.68
CA GLY A 321 24.90 -2.66 -1.35
C GLY A 321 23.92 -2.11 -0.30
N ASP A 322 24.44 -1.52 0.76
CA ASP A 322 23.63 -0.95 1.85
C ASP A 322 23.10 0.46 1.54
N ASN A 323 23.59 1.10 0.46
CA ASN A 323 23.17 2.44 0.08
C ASN A 323 21.90 2.39 -0.77
N MET A 324 20.95 3.27 -0.47
CA MET A 324 19.72 3.42 -1.24
C MET A 324 19.98 4.37 -2.42
N LEU A 325 19.53 3.99 -3.61
CA LEU A 325 19.40 4.88 -4.76
C LEU A 325 17.97 5.40 -4.82
N ILE A 326 17.81 6.72 -4.94
CA ILE A 326 16.51 7.36 -5.10
C ILE A 326 16.51 8.28 -6.33
N THR A 327 15.36 8.40 -6.97
CA THR A 327 15.11 9.34 -8.06
C THR A 327 13.65 9.80 -8.02
N GLY A 328 13.18 10.44 -9.08
CA GLY A 328 11.79 10.81 -9.23
C GLY A 328 11.36 10.88 -10.68
N LYS A 329 10.08 11.16 -10.84
CA LYS A 329 9.46 11.38 -12.15
C LYS A 329 10.06 12.65 -12.75
N ASN A 330 10.65 12.52 -13.94
CA ASN A 330 11.31 13.59 -14.68
C ASN A 330 12.52 14.24 -13.97
N TRP A 331 13.07 13.62 -12.93
CA TRP A 331 14.28 14.14 -12.27
C TRP A 331 15.50 13.99 -13.18
N ASP A 332 16.43 14.94 -13.13
CA ASP A 332 17.69 14.88 -13.88
C ASP A 332 18.82 14.16 -13.12
N LYS A 333 18.53 13.66 -11.91
CA LYS A 333 19.49 13.01 -11.02
C LYS A 333 18.95 11.79 -10.30
N ILE A 334 19.81 10.80 -10.13
CA ILE A 334 19.70 9.74 -9.13
C ILE A 334 20.63 10.10 -7.96
N TYR A 335 20.16 9.99 -6.73
CA TYR A 335 20.95 10.19 -5.52
C TYR A 335 21.26 8.84 -4.87
N GLU A 336 22.52 8.59 -4.56
CA GLU A 336 22.91 7.51 -3.64
C GLU A 336 22.97 8.08 -2.24
N ILE A 337 22.16 7.54 -1.35
CA ILE A 337 22.06 7.94 0.04
C ILE A 337 22.45 6.80 0.96
N LYS A 338 23.21 7.13 1.99
CA LYS A 338 23.48 6.26 3.12
C LYS A 338 22.48 6.58 4.23
N VAL A 339 21.56 5.64 4.50
CA VAL A 339 20.60 5.75 5.60
C VAL A 339 21.31 5.45 6.93
N LYS A 340 21.02 6.24 7.97
CA LYS A 340 21.69 6.20 9.29
C LYS A 340 20.71 5.92 10.43
#